data_AF-A0A6P6FJZ1-F1
#
_entry.id   AF-A0A6P6FJZ1-F1
#
_cell.length_a   1.000
_cell.length_b   1.000
_cell.length_c   1.000
_cell.angle_alpha   90.00
_cell.angle_beta   90.00
_cell.angle_gamma   90.00
#
_symmetry.space_group_name_H-M   'P 1'
#
loop_
_entity.id
_entity.type
_entity.pdbx_description
1 polymer ?
#
loop_
_entity_poly.entity_id
_entity_poly.type
_entity_poly.pdbx_seq_one_letter_code
_entity_poly.pdbx_strand_id
1 'polypeptide(L)'
;MIKSPSEGDDGEEPYKLQWKWRSEQFAYMKKDGTVDGSSLITNALLDQKAVTNDTSDYLWYITSVNINKTDPILATEQVTLRVSTSGHVLHAFFNGKHIAYGAEYENLAVGINGPVKLSGTKSNLSVEIDLSNNRWI
;
A
#
# COMPACT_ATOMS: atom_id res chain seq x y z
N MET A 1 -20.29 -10.65 -1.44
CA MET A 1 -20.01 -11.44 -0.23
C MET A 1 -21.27 -11.44 0.63
N ILE A 2 -21.69 -12.60 1.14
CA ILE A 2 -22.83 -12.76 2.05
C ILE A 2 -22.25 -12.84 3.47
N LYS A 3 -22.82 -12.12 4.44
CA LYS A 3 -22.38 -12.17 5.84
C LYS A 3 -22.69 -13.56 6.38
N SER A 4 -21.67 -14.30 6.83
CA SER A 4 -21.86 -15.54 7.58
C SER A 4 -22.25 -15.20 9.03
N PRO A 5 -23.07 -16.01 9.69
CA PRO A 5 -23.38 -15.84 11.11
C PRO A 5 -22.09 -15.87 11.94
N SER A 6 -22.00 -15.00 12.95
CA SER A 6 -20.90 -14.98 13.93
C SER A 6 -21.40 -15.49 15.27
N GLU A 7 -20.52 -16.08 16.09
CA GLU A 7 -20.88 -16.70 17.38
C GLU A 7 -21.49 -15.74 18.42
N GLY A 8 -21.40 -14.43 18.21
CA GLY A 8 -22.05 -13.40 19.04
C GLY A 8 -23.47 -13.00 18.59
N ASP A 9 -24.03 -13.66 17.58
CA ASP A 9 -25.41 -13.46 17.11
C ASP A 9 -26.35 -14.35 17.94
N ASP A 10 -26.92 -13.79 19.00
CA ASP A 10 -27.84 -14.50 19.92
C ASP A 10 -29.26 -14.66 19.35
N GLY A 11 -29.50 -14.16 18.12
CA GLY A 11 -30.79 -14.25 17.44
C GLY A 11 -31.88 -13.35 18.03
N GLU A 12 -31.57 -12.57 19.07
CA GLU A 12 -32.49 -11.67 19.78
C GLU A 12 -32.03 -10.20 19.64
N GLU A 13 -31.72 -9.75 18.42
CA GLU A 13 -31.51 -8.31 18.21
C GLU A 13 -32.85 -7.55 18.44
N PRO A 14 -32.93 -6.61 19.40
CA PRO A 14 -34.17 -5.88 19.71
C PRO A 14 -34.67 -5.01 18.54
N TYR A 15 -33.84 -4.81 17.52
CA TYR A 15 -34.15 -4.16 16.26
C TYR A 15 -33.42 -4.87 15.12
N LYS A 16 -34.13 -5.21 14.03
CA LYS A 16 -33.52 -5.84 12.85
C LYS A 16 -32.63 -4.85 12.12
N LEU A 17 -31.31 -4.90 12.35
CA LEU A 17 -30.35 -4.02 11.68
C LEU A 17 -30.31 -4.29 10.16
N GLN A 18 -30.52 -3.24 9.36
CA GLN A 18 -30.39 -3.30 7.90
C GLN A 18 -29.02 -2.79 7.47
N TRP A 19 -28.03 -3.69 7.50
CA TRP A 19 -26.68 -3.38 7.04
C TRP A 19 -26.67 -3.01 5.56
N LYS A 20 -26.07 -1.85 5.25
CA LYS A 20 -25.75 -1.44 3.88
C LYS A 20 -24.24 -1.31 3.77
N TRP A 21 -23.67 -2.04 2.83
CA TRP A 21 -22.24 -1.98 2.55
C TRP A 21 -21.96 -0.84 1.56
N ARG A 22 -20.89 -0.09 1.82
CA ARG A 22 -20.28 0.81 0.86
C ARG A 22 -18.80 0.46 0.79
N SER A 23 -18.35 -0.02 -0.37
CA SER A 23 -16.93 -0.29 -0.57
C SER A 23 -16.18 1.03 -0.60
N GLU A 24 -15.13 1.12 0.21
CA GLU A 24 -14.16 2.20 0.09
C GLU A 24 -13.48 2.13 -1.29
N GLN A 25 -13.31 3.28 -1.93
CA GLN A 25 -12.54 3.37 -3.16
C GLN A 25 -11.09 3.66 -2.78
N PHE A 26 -10.16 2.81 -3.19
CA PHE A 26 -8.74 3.07 -2.96
C PHE A 26 -8.21 4.10 -3.97
N ALA A 27 -7.30 4.95 -3.51
CA ALA A 27 -6.61 5.89 -4.38
C ALA A 27 -5.70 5.14 -5.36
N TYR A 28 -5.66 5.58 -6.62
CA TYR A 28 -4.77 5.02 -7.64
C TYR A 28 -4.29 6.11 -8.60
N MET A 29 -3.10 5.90 -9.16
CA MET A 29 -2.53 6.80 -10.14
C MET A 29 -3.19 6.59 -11.51
N LYS A 30 -3.69 7.66 -12.10
CA LYS A 30 -4.20 7.69 -13.48
C LYS A 30 -3.05 7.64 -14.49
N LYS A 31 -3.38 7.41 -15.76
CA LYS A 31 -2.40 7.37 -16.85
C LYS A 31 -1.64 8.69 -17.06
N ASP A 32 -2.25 9.81 -16.68
CA ASP A 32 -1.62 11.14 -16.72
C ASP A 32 -0.71 11.41 -15.50
N GLY A 33 -0.60 10.45 -14.57
CA GLY A 33 0.22 10.56 -13.38
C GLY A 33 -0.43 11.33 -12.23
N THR A 34 -1.74 11.63 -12.29
CA THR A 34 -2.48 12.29 -11.22
C THR A 34 -3.21 11.28 -10.31
N VAL A 35 -3.51 11.69 -9.08
CA VAL A 35 -4.34 10.94 -8.13
C VAL A 35 -5.48 11.85 -7.69
N ASP A 36 -6.72 11.36 -7.77
CA ASP A 36 -7.89 12.15 -7.37
C ASP A 36 -7.82 12.49 -5.88
N GLY A 37 -8.02 13.76 -5.57
CA GLY A 37 -8.00 14.26 -4.19
C GLY A 37 -6.60 14.40 -3.57
N SER A 38 -5.52 14.08 -4.30
CA SER A 38 -4.14 14.41 -3.84
C SER A 38 -3.67 15.74 -4.43
N SER A 39 -3.09 16.57 -3.56
CA SER A 39 -2.41 17.82 -3.94
C SER A 39 -0.92 17.81 -3.62
N LEU A 40 -0.41 16.75 -2.99
CA LEU A 40 0.98 16.63 -2.55
C LEU A 40 1.74 15.72 -3.51
N ILE A 41 2.86 16.22 -4.04
CA ILE A 41 3.79 15.43 -4.86
C ILE A 41 5.20 15.71 -4.35
N THR A 42 5.99 14.66 -4.15
CA THR A 42 7.35 14.74 -3.58
C THR A 42 8.25 13.67 -4.18
N ASN A 43 9.56 13.88 -4.19
CA ASN A 43 10.54 12.86 -4.62
C ASN A 43 11.21 12.17 -3.42
N ALA A 44 10.53 12.17 -2.28
CA ALA A 44 11.01 11.58 -1.04
C ALA A 44 9.85 10.94 -0.29
N LEU A 45 10.14 9.88 0.45
CA LEU A 45 9.22 9.32 1.42
C LEU A 45 9.10 10.28 2.61
N LEU A 46 7.89 10.74 2.91
CA LEU A 46 7.61 11.66 4.00
C LEU A 46 7.03 10.90 5.20
N ASP A 47 7.34 11.35 6.41
CA ASP A 47 6.78 10.82 7.65
C ASP A 47 5.25 11.00 7.71
N GLN A 48 4.54 9.99 8.20
CA GLN A 48 3.08 10.01 8.21
C GLN A 48 2.54 11.13 9.09
N LYS A 49 3.07 11.32 10.31
CA LYS A 49 2.60 12.38 11.22
C LYS A 49 2.88 13.76 10.64
N ALA A 50 4.01 13.93 9.97
CA ALA A 50 4.35 15.19 9.31
C ALA A 50 3.36 15.53 8.19
N VAL A 51 2.90 14.55 7.41
CA VAL A 51 1.96 14.77 6.29
C VAL A 51 0.52 14.88 6.76
N THR A 52 0.07 14.00 7.65
CA THR A 52 -1.34 13.98 8.08
C THR A 52 -1.62 14.94 9.21
N ASN A 53 -0.59 15.40 9.94
CA ASN A 53 -0.73 16.20 11.16
C ASN A 53 -1.79 15.62 12.13
N ASP A 54 -1.81 14.29 12.24
CA ASP A 54 -2.75 13.52 13.08
C ASP A 54 -4.24 13.72 12.74
N THR A 55 -4.57 14.30 11.58
CA THR A 55 -5.98 14.43 11.15
C THR A 55 -6.55 13.14 10.56
N SER A 56 -5.70 12.15 10.27
CA SER A 56 -6.09 10.83 9.78
C SER A 56 -5.08 9.75 10.18
N ASP A 57 -5.60 8.57 10.51
CA ASP A 57 -4.81 7.34 10.71
C ASP A 57 -4.26 6.76 9.40
N TYR A 58 -4.73 7.24 8.25
CA TYR A 58 -4.38 6.70 6.93
C TYR A 58 -3.56 7.70 6.11
N LEU A 59 -2.50 7.19 5.46
CA LEU A 59 -1.75 7.89 4.43
C LEU A 59 -1.47 6.95 3.26
N TRP A 60 -1.77 7.41 2.05
CA TRP A 60 -1.42 6.70 0.82
C TRP A 60 -0.04 7.16 0.33
N TYR A 61 0.85 6.19 0.05
CA TYR A 61 2.09 6.44 -0.69
C TYR A 61 1.92 5.84 -2.08
N ILE A 62 1.76 6.68 -3.10
CA ILE A 62 1.48 6.22 -4.46
C ILE A 62 2.63 6.57 -5.38
N THR A 63 3.18 5.58 -6.05
CA THR A 63 4.21 5.78 -7.07
C THR A 63 4.00 4.86 -8.27
N SER A 64 4.59 5.21 -9.40
CA SER A 64 4.58 4.40 -10.62
C SER A 64 6.00 4.03 -11.00
N VAL A 65 6.18 2.80 -11.48
CA VAL A 65 7.45 2.32 -12.03
C VAL A 65 7.22 1.98 -13.49
N ASN A 66 8.01 2.58 -14.38
CA ASN A 66 7.99 2.23 -15.79
C ASN A 66 9.04 1.15 -16.07
N ILE A 67 8.59 -0.06 -16.37
CA ILE A 67 9.44 -1.20 -16.68
C ILE A 67 9.48 -1.36 -18.20
N ASN A 68 10.63 -1.08 -18.80
CA ASN A 68 10.82 -1.21 -20.24
C ASN A 68 10.90 -2.69 -20.65
N LYS A 69 10.60 -3.01 -21.91
CA LYS A 69 10.65 -4.39 -22.44
C LYS A 69 12.03 -5.05 -22.33
N THR A 70 13.08 -4.25 -22.19
CA THR A 70 14.47 -4.69 -22.05
C THR A 70 14.96 -4.66 -20.60
N ASP A 71 14.09 -4.34 -19.64
CA ASP A 71 14.46 -4.23 -18.24
C ASP A 71 14.85 -5.62 -17.70
N PRO A 72 16.04 -5.78 -17.08
CA PRO A 72 16.49 -7.04 -16.52
C PRO A 72 15.51 -7.66 -15.51
N ILE A 73 14.68 -6.84 -14.84
CA ILE A 73 13.68 -7.34 -13.89
C ILE A 73 12.65 -8.25 -14.55
N LEU A 74 12.38 -8.06 -15.85
CA LEU A 74 11.47 -8.92 -16.63
C LEU A 74 12.06 -10.30 -16.93
N ALA A 75 13.39 -10.46 -16.86
CA ALA A 75 14.05 -11.75 -17.02
C ALA A 75 14.04 -12.59 -15.73
N THR A 76 13.54 -12.03 -14.62
CA THR A 76 13.48 -12.70 -13.31
C THR A 76 12.24 -13.58 -13.18
N GLU A 77 12.27 -14.57 -12.28
CA GLU A 77 11.14 -15.49 -12.07
C GLU A 77 10.16 -14.96 -11.02
N GLN A 78 10.69 -14.24 -10.03
CA GLN A 78 9.90 -13.65 -8.96
C GLN A 78 10.34 -12.21 -8.74
N VAL A 79 9.36 -11.31 -8.70
CA VAL A 79 9.53 -9.90 -8.32
C VAL A 79 8.85 -9.69 -6.97
N THR A 80 9.62 -9.18 -6.01
CA THR A 80 9.15 -8.89 -4.65
C THR A 80 9.20 -7.40 -4.39
N LEU A 81 8.10 -6.81 -3.94
CA LEU A 81 8.09 -5.48 -3.36
C LEU A 81 8.57 -5.57 -1.90
N ARG A 82 9.67 -4.87 -1.60
CA ARG A 82 10.22 -4.74 -0.25
C ARG A 82 9.99 -3.33 0.25
N VAL A 83 9.30 -3.21 1.37
CA VAL A 83 9.01 -1.93 2.01
C VAL A 83 9.59 -1.98 3.42
N SER A 84 10.63 -1.20 3.67
CA SER A 84 11.08 -0.93 5.03
C SER A 84 10.21 0.20 5.59
N THR A 85 9.46 -0.14 6.62
CA THR A 85 8.54 0.75 7.33
C THR A 85 8.74 0.53 8.82
N SER A 86 8.47 1.57 9.58
CA SER A 86 8.37 1.50 11.04
C SER A 86 6.96 1.87 11.50
N GLY A 87 6.04 2.09 10.55
CA GLY A 87 4.62 2.28 10.79
C GLY A 87 3.92 1.00 11.26
N HIS A 88 2.78 1.17 11.94
CA HIS A 88 2.07 0.08 12.60
C HIS A 88 1.45 -0.92 11.62
N VAL A 89 0.86 -0.43 10.53
CA VAL A 89 0.13 -1.25 9.56
C VAL A 89 0.45 -0.77 8.15
N LEU A 90 0.67 -1.70 7.23
CA LEU A 90 0.86 -1.44 5.82
C LEU A 90 -0.02 -2.38 4.98
N HIS A 91 -0.78 -1.79 4.06
CA HIS A 91 -1.41 -2.52 2.97
C HIS A 91 -0.70 -2.20 1.66
N ALA A 92 -0.32 -3.23 0.91
CA ALA A 92 0.32 -3.07 -0.38
C ALA A 92 -0.66 -3.41 -1.51
N PHE A 93 -0.71 -2.50 -2.48
CA PHE A 93 -1.51 -2.66 -3.69
C PHE A 93 -0.61 -2.56 -4.92
N PHE A 94 -0.87 -3.40 -5.91
CA PHE A 94 -0.21 -3.35 -7.22
C PHE A 94 -1.25 -3.34 -8.32
N ASN A 95 -1.24 -2.30 -9.16
CA ASN A 95 -2.22 -2.09 -10.22
C ASN A 95 -3.68 -2.25 -9.76
N GLY A 96 -4.02 -1.67 -8.60
CA GLY A 96 -5.37 -1.71 -8.02
C GLY A 96 -5.76 -3.02 -7.34
N LYS A 97 -4.85 -4.00 -7.25
CA LYS A 97 -5.10 -5.26 -6.53
C LYS A 97 -4.33 -5.28 -5.21
N HIS A 98 -5.02 -5.63 -4.12
CA HIS A 98 -4.37 -5.89 -2.83
C HIS A 98 -3.48 -7.13 -2.95
N ILE A 99 -2.19 -6.98 -2.62
CA ILE A 99 -1.19 -8.06 -2.78
C ILE A 99 -0.57 -8.52 -1.46
N ALA A 100 -0.52 -7.65 -0.45
CA ALA A 100 0.06 -7.98 0.84
C ALA A 100 -0.47 -7.06 1.95
N TYR A 101 -0.36 -7.56 3.18
CA TYR A 101 -0.61 -6.84 4.41
C TYR A 101 0.51 -7.18 5.39
N GLY A 102 0.93 -6.19 6.17
CA GLY A 102 1.86 -6.37 7.28
C GLY A 102 1.44 -5.49 8.46
N ALA A 103 1.65 -6.00 9.67
CA ALA A 103 1.47 -5.23 10.89
C ALA A 103 2.63 -5.51 11.84
N GLU A 104 3.16 -4.44 12.42
CA GLU A 104 4.22 -4.47 13.42
C GLU A 104 3.62 -3.95 14.74
N TYR A 105 3.76 -4.72 15.80
CA TYR A 105 3.36 -4.32 17.15
C TYR A 105 4.61 -4.02 17.98
N GLU A 106 4.76 -2.75 18.36
CA GLU A 106 5.81 -2.15 19.19
C GLU A 106 7.17 -1.81 18.53
N ASN A 107 7.82 -0.78 19.11
CA ASN A 107 9.02 -0.02 18.73
C ASN A 107 8.90 1.03 17.61
N LEU A 108 8.31 2.16 18.04
CA LEU A 108 8.38 3.54 17.53
C LEU A 108 9.38 3.86 16.40
N ALA A 109 8.82 4.00 15.18
CA ALA A 109 9.02 5.17 14.31
C ALA A 109 7.88 5.22 13.25
N VAL A 110 6.94 6.15 13.27
CA VAL A 110 5.74 6.02 12.41
C VAL A 110 5.94 6.49 10.97
N GLY A 111 6.00 5.56 10.01
CA GLY A 111 5.94 5.87 8.58
C GLY A 111 6.74 4.91 7.71
N ILE A 112 6.57 5.04 6.39
CA ILE A 112 7.47 4.38 5.43
C ILE A 112 8.72 5.24 5.32
N ASN A 113 9.71 4.98 6.17
CA ASN A 113 10.98 5.74 6.16
C ASN A 113 12.00 5.19 5.14
N GLY A 114 11.64 4.11 4.46
CA GLY A 114 12.44 3.49 3.41
C GLY A 114 13.58 2.60 3.95
N PRO A 115 14.26 1.89 3.03
CA PRO A 115 14.07 1.93 1.59
C PRO A 115 12.80 1.22 1.09
N VAL A 116 12.34 1.60 -0.11
CA VAL A 116 11.31 0.88 -0.87
C VAL A 116 11.93 0.35 -2.15
N LYS A 117 11.85 -0.95 -2.40
CA LYS A 117 12.54 -1.60 -3.52
C LYS A 117 11.68 -2.63 -4.23
N LEU A 118 11.89 -2.77 -5.55
CA LEU A 118 11.50 -3.98 -6.29
C LEU A 118 12.74 -4.86 -6.45
N SER A 119 12.67 -6.09 -5.96
CA SER A 119 13.75 -7.08 -6.08
C SER A 119 13.30 -8.23 -6.97
N GLY A 120 13.95 -8.42 -8.11
CA GLY A 120 13.74 -9.56 -9.00
C GLY A 120 14.84 -10.60 -8.84
N THR A 121 14.49 -11.89 -8.72
CA THR A 121 15.47 -12.98 -8.61
C THR A 121 15.22 -14.11 -9.61
N LYS A 122 16.31 -14.69 -10.12
CA LYS A 122 16.31 -15.92 -10.94
C LYS A 122 17.68 -16.58 -10.92
N SER A 123 17.80 -17.73 -10.27
CA SER A 123 19.07 -18.48 -10.13
C SER A 123 20.26 -17.58 -9.75
N ASN A 124 21.11 -17.18 -10.72
CA ASN A 124 22.29 -16.33 -10.50
C ASN A 124 22.07 -14.84 -10.86
N LEU A 125 20.85 -14.45 -11.22
CA LEU A 125 20.46 -13.07 -11.52
C LEU A 125 19.70 -12.49 -10.32
N SER A 126 20.17 -11.34 -9.83
CA SER A 126 19.47 -10.50 -8.87
C SER A 126 19.42 -9.07 -9.41
N VAL A 127 18.24 -8.48 -9.45
CA VAL A 127 17.99 -7.13 -9.94
C VAL A 127 17.26 -6.36 -8.84
N GLU A 128 17.73 -5.17 -8.51
CA GLU A 128 17.03 -4.27 -7.60
C GLU A 128 16.72 -2.94 -8.30
N ILE A 129 15.49 -2.46 -8.13
CA ILE A 129 15.07 -1.11 -8.49
C ILE A 129 14.72 -0.39 -7.19
N ASP A 130 15.49 0.63 -6.85
CA ASP A 130 15.23 1.48 -5.68
C ASP A 130 14.18 2.54 -6.02
N LEU A 131 13.08 2.54 -5.25
CA LEU A 131 11.95 3.45 -5.40
C LEU A 131 11.92 4.52 -4.33
N SER A 132 12.88 4.53 -3.39
CA SER A 132 12.85 5.40 -2.21
C SER A 132 12.82 6.89 -2.58
N ASN A 133 13.52 7.25 -3.66
CA ASN A 133 13.57 8.61 -4.20
C ASN A 133 12.69 8.80 -5.45
N ASN A 134 11.72 7.90 -5.68
CA ASN A 134 10.80 8.03 -6.79
C ASN A 134 9.83 9.19 -6.54
N ARG A 135 9.08 9.58 -7.58
CA ARG A 135 7.98 10.54 -7.40
C ARG A 135 6.83 9.85 -6.67
N TRP A 136 6.53 10.35 -5.48
CA TRP A 136 5.43 9.93 -4.60
C TRP A 136 4.31 10.97 -4.60
N ILE A 137 3.08 10.47 -4.55
CA ILE A 137 1.82 11.23 -4.50
C ILE A 137 0.98 10.74 -3.32
#